data_AF-A0A5N5DNG9-F1
#
_entry.id   AF-A0A5N5DNG9-F1
#
_cell.length_a   1.000
_cell.length_b   1.000
_cell.length_c   1.000
_cell.angle_alpha   90.00
_cell.angle_beta   90.00
_cell.angle_gamma   90.00
#
_symmetry.space_group_name_H-M   'P 1'
#
loop_
_entity.id
_entity.type
_entity.pdbx_description
1 polymer ?
#
loop_
_entity_poly.entity_id
_entity_poly.type
_entity_poly.pdbx_seq_one_letter_code
_entity_poly.pdbx_strand_id
1 'polypeptide(L)'
;MASLPGIAVKFRAAANRSRLPEPLRLFAYVFETDANDLAWYDEVYNVITSSDPDHLSAQHWFGSTAFIRTVNLIATVHQLEQPTDAVAEVPIRKMVIHCLECNNQLVRLHPNTELQYHPALAHWVKTLLLWDQPETLDRFPEQNYEAQLLRVVVRYIKHIILEISQSPQDALNKIPSPSSFLKDFKQNSPEPKFNIGNYIEVLDNGGIPWRNWYRNDAVDDGKQARAHGIKLYKPSPENEQKTIWTQREEDIQEWYAPTMGPEAVPSRETAPANISKAEIHAGPRQRNERLTAEEIIEMSRKEPDQAQQMLVNLPIDLASMEIINGVLVSGQANLENPVIACNYIQHGLRKLEDSSSDGSTGTNDSEEPYSPSLDPEERKRKVKLLVLFIRNLIRRGLVPADSLQYDIQEICVRYAPIKEVRDLKHWFQTGEDL
;
A
#
# COMPACT_ATOMS: atom_id res chain seq x y z
N MET A 1 0.12 -27.67 27.71
CA MET A 1 0.15 -27.06 26.37
C MET A 1 0.02 -28.17 25.35
N ALA A 2 -1.19 -28.34 24.79
CA ALA A 2 -1.43 -29.32 23.74
C ALA A 2 -0.90 -28.75 22.42
N SER A 3 -0.24 -29.58 21.62
CA SER A 3 0.31 -29.20 20.31
C SER A 3 -0.79 -28.60 19.41
N LEU A 4 -0.50 -27.45 18.79
CA LEU A 4 -1.37 -26.67 17.90
C LEU A 4 -1.59 -27.19 16.43
N PRO A 5 -1.06 -28.34 15.94
CA PRO A 5 -1.36 -28.83 14.58
C PRO A 5 -2.86 -28.95 14.25
N GLY A 6 -3.69 -29.10 15.28
CA GLY A 6 -5.14 -29.18 15.11
C GLY A 6 -5.80 -27.87 14.65
N ILE A 7 -5.24 -26.70 14.95
CA ILE A 7 -5.86 -25.41 14.60
C ILE A 7 -5.72 -25.15 13.09
N ALA A 8 -4.52 -25.34 12.55
CA ALA A 8 -4.25 -25.18 11.12
C ALA A 8 -5.14 -26.09 10.25
N VAL A 9 -5.21 -27.39 10.55
CA VAL A 9 -6.02 -28.34 9.79
C VAL A 9 -7.52 -27.97 9.83
N LYS A 10 -8.00 -27.44 10.95
CA LYS A 10 -9.40 -26.99 11.11
C LYS A 10 -9.72 -25.73 10.32
N PHE A 11 -8.83 -24.74 10.29
CA PHE A 11 -8.98 -23.53 9.47
C PHE A 11 -9.19 -23.87 8.00
N ARG A 12 -8.37 -24.77 7.44
CA ARG A 12 -8.47 -25.19 6.04
C ARG A 12 -9.79 -25.89 5.73
N ALA A 13 -10.28 -26.73 6.63
CA ALA A 13 -11.54 -27.45 6.43
C ALA A 13 -12.77 -26.52 6.50
N ALA A 14 -12.77 -25.54 7.42
CA ALA A 14 -13.83 -24.55 7.56
C ALA A 14 -13.83 -23.52 6.41
N ALA A 15 -12.66 -23.00 6.04
CA ALA A 15 -12.50 -22.05 4.94
C ALA A 15 -13.06 -22.59 3.61
N ASN A 16 -12.86 -23.88 3.33
CA ASN A 16 -13.35 -24.52 2.12
C ASN A 16 -14.87 -24.78 2.12
N ARG A 17 -15.53 -24.73 3.28
CA ARG A 17 -16.98 -24.98 3.42
C ARG A 17 -17.80 -23.69 3.49
N SER A 18 -17.15 -22.58 3.85
CA SER A 18 -17.81 -21.29 4.02
C SER A 18 -18.18 -20.64 2.69
N ARG A 19 -19.40 -20.09 2.62
CA ARG A 19 -19.87 -19.27 1.50
C ARG A 19 -19.37 -17.83 1.55
N LEU A 20 -18.52 -17.48 2.52
CA LEU A 20 -17.98 -16.14 2.68
C LEU A 20 -17.04 -15.78 1.50
N PRO A 21 -16.83 -14.48 1.23
CA PRO A 21 -15.76 -14.00 0.36
C PRO A 21 -14.39 -14.56 0.77
N GLU A 22 -13.46 -14.71 -0.18
CA GLU A 22 -12.16 -15.35 0.06
C GLU A 22 -11.38 -14.81 1.27
N PRO A 23 -11.27 -13.47 1.50
CA PRO A 23 -10.62 -12.94 2.70
C PRO A 23 -11.33 -13.36 4.00
N LEU A 24 -12.66 -13.46 3.97
CA LEU A 24 -13.47 -13.90 5.11
C LEU A 24 -13.48 -15.42 5.31
N ARG A 25 -13.26 -16.22 4.25
CA ARG A 25 -13.09 -17.68 4.38
C ARG A 25 -11.90 -18.03 5.25
N LEU A 26 -10.84 -17.21 5.22
CA LEU A 26 -9.68 -17.36 6.11
C LEU A 26 -10.08 -17.31 7.60
N PHE A 27 -11.21 -16.70 7.93
CA PHE A 27 -11.74 -16.56 9.28
C PHE A 27 -13.01 -17.38 9.55
N ALA A 28 -13.45 -18.22 8.60
CA ALA A 28 -14.67 -19.01 8.73
C ALA A 28 -14.68 -19.89 9.98
N TYR A 29 -13.55 -20.48 10.35
CA TYR A 29 -13.43 -21.30 11.57
C TYR A 29 -13.77 -20.52 12.85
N VAL A 30 -13.34 -19.26 12.91
CA VAL A 30 -13.59 -18.37 14.05
C VAL A 30 -15.10 -18.08 14.16
N PHE A 31 -15.77 -17.88 13.03
CA PHE A 31 -17.21 -17.65 13.00
C PHE A 31 -18.04 -18.91 13.26
N GLU A 32 -17.57 -20.09 12.85
CA GLU A 32 -18.27 -21.37 13.07
C GLU A 32 -18.16 -21.88 14.51
N THR A 33 -17.08 -21.52 15.21
CA THR A 33 -16.89 -21.98 16.60
C THR A 33 -17.86 -21.24 17.52
N ASP A 34 -18.67 -21.98 18.29
CA ASP A 34 -19.56 -21.43 19.32
C ASP A 34 -18.82 -21.13 20.63
N ALA A 35 -17.60 -20.57 20.50
CA ALA A 35 -16.80 -20.16 21.64
C ALA A 35 -17.28 -18.78 22.10
N ASN A 36 -17.81 -18.73 23.32
CA ASN A 36 -18.09 -17.48 24.02
C ASN A 36 -16.87 -16.93 24.77
N ASP A 37 -15.77 -17.68 24.79
CA ASP A 37 -14.51 -17.29 25.43
C ASP A 37 -13.76 -16.29 24.57
N LEU A 38 -13.65 -15.05 25.04
CA LEU A 38 -12.93 -13.98 24.37
C LEU A 38 -11.42 -14.24 24.30
N ALA A 39 -10.84 -14.94 25.27
CA ALA A 39 -9.40 -15.22 25.29
C ALA A 39 -8.99 -16.16 24.14
N TRP A 40 -9.92 -17.03 23.72
CA TRP A 40 -9.71 -17.90 22.57
C TRP A 40 -9.51 -17.11 21.26
N TYR A 41 -10.20 -15.98 21.10
CA TYR A 41 -10.02 -15.12 19.91
C TYR A 41 -8.63 -14.49 19.90
N ASP A 42 -8.17 -13.95 21.04
CA ASP A 42 -6.81 -13.40 21.17
C ASP A 42 -5.77 -14.46 20.73
N GLU A 43 -5.90 -15.72 21.22
CA GLU A 43 -4.99 -16.83 20.87
C GLU A 43 -4.98 -17.13 19.37
N VAL A 44 -6.16 -17.21 18.76
CA VAL A 44 -6.31 -17.52 17.34
C VAL A 44 -5.70 -16.44 16.45
N TYR A 45 -5.94 -15.17 16.76
CA TYR A 45 -5.42 -14.05 15.96
C TYR A 45 -3.92 -13.83 16.16
N ASN A 46 -3.38 -14.15 17.34
CA ASN A 46 -1.93 -14.06 17.61
C ASN A 46 -1.07 -14.91 16.66
N VAL A 47 -1.65 -15.93 16.01
CA VAL A 47 -0.98 -16.70 14.95
C VAL A 47 -0.50 -15.80 13.80
N ILE A 48 -1.24 -14.73 13.47
CA ILE A 48 -0.97 -13.82 12.35
C ILE A 48 0.37 -13.08 12.53
N THR A 49 0.73 -12.74 13.77
CA THR A 49 1.95 -11.99 14.11
C THR A 49 2.96 -12.81 14.91
N SER A 50 2.71 -14.11 15.09
CA SER A 50 3.59 -14.97 15.87
C SER A 50 4.99 -15.07 15.24
N SER A 51 6.04 -15.11 16.04
CA SER A 51 7.39 -15.47 15.55
C SER A 51 7.65 -16.97 15.58
N ASP A 52 6.68 -17.78 16.01
CA ASP A 52 6.82 -19.22 16.16
C ASP A 52 6.83 -19.91 14.78
N PRO A 53 7.87 -20.70 14.46
CA PRO A 53 7.95 -21.43 13.19
C PRO A 53 6.78 -22.38 12.95
N ASP A 54 6.15 -22.92 14.00
CA ASP A 54 5.00 -23.82 13.86
C ASP A 54 3.77 -23.10 13.28
N HIS A 55 3.72 -21.77 13.38
CA HIS A 55 2.65 -20.93 12.85
C HIS A 55 2.86 -20.49 11.39
N LEU A 56 4.01 -20.77 10.77
CA LEU A 56 4.34 -20.30 9.42
C LEU A 56 3.31 -20.75 8.37
N SER A 57 2.80 -21.98 8.48
CA SER A 57 1.79 -22.49 7.54
C SER A 57 0.47 -21.71 7.62
N ALA A 58 0.03 -21.36 8.83
CA ALA A 58 -1.19 -20.59 9.02
C ALA A 58 -1.00 -19.12 8.63
N GLN A 59 0.17 -18.55 8.93
CA GLN A 59 0.55 -17.21 8.51
C GLN A 59 0.57 -17.03 6.99
N HIS A 60 1.07 -18.03 6.26
CA HIS A 60 1.10 -18.00 4.81
C HIS A 60 -0.30 -17.83 4.21
N TRP A 61 -1.36 -18.26 4.90
CA TRP A 61 -2.74 -18.05 4.43
C TRP A 61 -3.19 -16.60 4.50
N PHE A 62 -2.66 -15.83 5.46
CA PHE A 62 -2.92 -14.39 5.55
C PHE A 62 -1.98 -13.57 4.66
N GLY A 63 -0.93 -14.19 4.12
CA GLY A 63 0.07 -13.55 3.27
C GLY A 63 1.50 -13.80 3.76
N SER A 64 2.43 -13.85 2.81
CA SER A 64 3.85 -14.08 3.10
C SER A 64 4.54 -12.90 3.76
N THR A 65 4.02 -11.68 3.60
CA THR A 65 4.62 -10.45 4.13
C THR A 65 3.67 -9.70 5.06
N ALA A 66 4.22 -8.90 5.97
CA ALA A 66 3.43 -8.04 6.86
C ALA A 66 2.52 -7.08 6.07
N PHE A 67 2.99 -6.59 4.92
CA PHE A 67 2.19 -5.77 4.01
C PHE A 67 0.98 -6.53 3.46
N ILE A 68 1.16 -7.74 2.91
CA ILE A 68 0.05 -8.54 2.37
C ILE A 68 -0.96 -8.86 3.49
N ARG A 69 -0.48 -9.22 4.68
CA ARG A 69 -1.35 -9.46 5.85
C ARG A 69 -2.16 -8.23 6.22
N THR A 70 -1.56 -7.05 6.17
CA THR A 70 -2.22 -5.76 6.43
C THR A 70 -3.35 -5.50 5.44
N VAL A 71 -3.06 -5.67 4.13
CA VAL A 71 -4.05 -5.49 3.07
C VAL A 71 -5.21 -6.48 3.26
N ASN A 72 -4.92 -7.75 3.53
CA ASN A 72 -5.94 -8.77 3.73
C ASN A 72 -6.80 -8.51 4.97
N LEU A 73 -6.21 -8.07 6.08
CA LEU A 73 -6.95 -7.69 7.29
C LEU A 73 -7.89 -6.51 7.02
N ILE A 74 -7.40 -5.43 6.38
CA ILE A 74 -8.22 -4.27 6.02
C ILE A 74 -9.35 -4.68 5.08
N ALA A 75 -9.05 -5.47 4.04
CA ALA A 75 -10.06 -5.95 3.10
C ALA A 75 -11.14 -6.80 3.79
N THR A 76 -10.74 -7.62 4.77
CA THR A 76 -11.67 -8.43 5.55
C THR A 76 -12.60 -7.55 6.40
N VAL A 77 -12.05 -6.53 7.07
CA VAL A 77 -12.86 -5.55 7.82
C VAL A 77 -13.84 -4.88 6.87
N HIS A 78 -13.39 -4.31 5.73
CA HIS A 78 -14.25 -3.65 4.76
C HIS A 78 -15.36 -4.56 4.21
N GLN A 79 -15.09 -5.85 3.99
CA GLN A 79 -16.11 -6.80 3.55
C GLN A 79 -17.18 -7.04 4.61
N LEU A 80 -16.84 -6.99 5.90
CA LEU A 80 -17.82 -7.05 6.99
C LEU A 80 -18.65 -5.77 7.10
N GLU A 81 -18.14 -4.63 6.63
CA GLU A 81 -18.89 -3.37 6.59
C GLU A 81 -19.94 -3.36 5.48
N GLN A 82 -19.76 -4.18 4.43
CA GLN A 82 -20.68 -4.25 3.29
C GLN A 82 -21.90 -5.14 3.61
N PRO A 83 -23.13 -4.64 3.43
CA PRO A 83 -24.34 -5.42 3.65
C PRO A 83 -24.48 -6.47 2.54
N THR A 84 -23.95 -7.65 2.77
CA THR A 84 -24.15 -8.83 1.91
C THR A 84 -25.01 -9.85 2.66
N ASP A 85 -25.80 -10.65 1.91
CA ASP A 85 -26.65 -11.68 2.52
C ASP A 85 -25.84 -12.64 3.42
N ALA A 86 -24.59 -12.93 3.05
CA ALA A 86 -23.70 -13.79 3.83
C ALA A 86 -23.23 -13.14 5.14
N VAL A 87 -23.08 -11.81 5.18
CA VAL A 87 -22.68 -11.06 6.39
C VAL A 87 -23.88 -10.84 7.31
N ALA A 88 -25.09 -10.71 6.76
CA ALA A 88 -26.32 -10.54 7.53
C ALA A 88 -26.61 -11.73 8.48
N GLU A 89 -26.09 -12.92 8.17
CA GLU A 89 -26.22 -14.10 9.03
C GLU A 89 -25.19 -14.13 10.19
N VAL A 90 -24.15 -13.30 10.14
CA VAL A 90 -23.09 -13.30 11.15
C VAL A 90 -23.57 -12.53 12.39
N PRO A 91 -23.55 -13.14 13.59
CA PRO A 91 -23.91 -12.43 14.81
C PRO A 91 -23.01 -11.21 15.02
N ILE A 92 -23.60 -10.04 15.24
CA ILE A 92 -22.85 -8.78 15.33
C ILE A 92 -21.73 -8.80 16.39
N ARG A 93 -21.92 -9.52 17.49
CA ARG A 93 -20.90 -9.70 18.52
C ARG A 93 -19.63 -10.33 17.94
N LYS A 94 -19.77 -11.31 17.04
CA LYS A 94 -18.61 -11.93 16.36
C LYS A 94 -17.98 -10.95 15.37
N MET A 95 -18.76 -10.17 14.65
CA MET A 95 -18.22 -9.11 13.76
C MET A 95 -17.39 -8.10 14.54
N VAL A 96 -17.87 -7.68 15.71
CA VAL A 96 -17.17 -6.70 16.55
C VAL A 96 -15.89 -7.27 17.14
N ILE A 97 -15.92 -8.48 17.68
CA ILE A 97 -14.69 -9.17 18.13
C ILE A 97 -13.69 -9.26 16.97
N HIS A 98 -14.15 -9.68 15.80
CA HIS A 98 -13.32 -9.76 14.59
C HIS A 98 -12.71 -8.41 14.22
N CYS A 99 -13.49 -7.34 14.22
CA CYS A 99 -12.99 -5.99 13.93
C CYS A 99 -11.93 -5.54 14.95
N LEU A 100 -12.17 -5.78 16.24
CA LEU A 100 -11.21 -5.44 17.29
C LEU A 100 -9.89 -6.22 17.12
N GLU A 101 -9.99 -7.52 16.83
CA GLU A 101 -8.83 -8.37 16.59
C GLU A 101 -8.06 -7.94 15.34
N CYS A 102 -8.73 -7.69 14.22
CA CYS A 102 -8.08 -7.17 13.02
C CYS A 102 -7.32 -5.88 13.32
N ASN A 103 -7.93 -4.94 14.03
CA ASN A 103 -7.28 -3.68 14.39
C ASN A 103 -6.09 -3.88 15.34
N ASN A 104 -6.19 -4.77 16.32
CA ASN A 104 -5.06 -5.15 17.18
C ASN A 104 -3.90 -5.77 16.38
N GLN A 105 -4.21 -6.67 15.44
CA GLN A 105 -3.19 -7.28 14.57
C GLN A 105 -2.54 -6.26 13.62
N LEU A 106 -3.30 -5.29 13.11
CA LEU A 106 -2.76 -4.22 12.25
C LEU A 106 -1.67 -3.41 12.95
N VAL A 107 -1.81 -3.16 14.26
CA VAL A 107 -0.76 -2.50 15.08
C VAL A 107 0.45 -3.42 15.25
N ARG A 108 0.20 -4.70 15.56
CA ARG A 108 1.25 -5.70 15.82
C ARG A 108 2.10 -6.05 14.59
N LEU A 109 1.54 -5.92 13.39
CA LEU A 109 2.27 -6.16 12.13
C LEU A 109 3.33 -5.09 11.83
N HIS A 110 3.18 -3.89 12.39
CA HIS A 110 4.05 -2.73 12.12
C HIS A 110 4.60 -2.14 13.42
N PRO A 111 5.32 -2.94 14.24
CA PRO A 111 5.84 -2.45 15.51
C PRO A 111 6.79 -1.27 15.28
N ASN A 112 6.74 -0.28 16.16
CA ASN A 112 7.57 0.93 16.11
C ASN A 112 7.33 1.86 14.90
N THR A 113 6.30 1.62 14.09
CA THR A 113 6.00 2.50 12.96
C THR A 113 5.30 3.76 13.48
N GLU A 114 5.89 4.93 13.20
CA GLU A 114 5.25 6.20 13.51
C GLU A 114 3.91 6.31 12.80
N LEU A 115 2.94 6.96 13.45
CA LEU A 115 1.56 7.01 12.97
C LEU A 115 1.46 7.52 11.52
N GLN A 116 2.26 8.52 11.15
CA GLN A 116 2.28 9.12 9.81
C GLN A 116 2.71 8.16 8.69
N TYR A 117 3.44 7.11 9.03
CA TYR A 117 3.87 6.07 8.09
C TYR A 117 3.10 4.76 8.27
N HIS A 118 2.14 4.72 9.21
CA HIS A 118 1.41 3.50 9.52
C HIS A 118 0.44 3.13 8.39
N PRO A 119 0.54 1.92 7.79
CA PRO A 119 -0.23 1.58 6.59
C PRO A 119 -1.74 1.48 6.83
N ALA A 120 -2.15 1.25 8.08
CA ALA A 120 -3.56 1.21 8.48
C ALA A 120 -4.17 2.59 8.79
N LEU A 121 -3.40 3.69 8.81
CA LEU A 121 -3.92 5.00 9.23
C LEU A 121 -5.11 5.46 8.38
N ALA A 122 -5.03 5.31 7.06
CA ALA A 122 -6.11 5.68 6.14
C ALA A 122 -7.39 4.87 6.38
N HIS A 123 -7.26 3.59 6.75
CA HIS A 123 -8.40 2.75 7.13
C HIS A 123 -9.02 3.24 8.45
N TRP A 124 -8.21 3.50 9.47
CA TRP A 124 -8.74 3.96 10.76
C TRP A 124 -9.45 5.31 10.67
N VAL A 125 -8.87 6.28 9.94
CA VAL A 125 -9.52 7.58 9.71
C VAL A 125 -10.86 7.39 8.96
N LYS A 126 -10.92 6.52 7.95
CA LYS A 126 -12.18 6.17 7.27
C LYS A 126 -13.21 5.63 8.26
N THR A 127 -12.85 4.61 9.02
CA THR A 127 -13.78 3.93 9.94
C THR A 127 -14.30 4.92 10.99
N LEU A 128 -13.44 5.79 11.54
CA LEU A 128 -13.88 6.84 12.46
C LEU A 128 -14.81 7.86 11.79
N LEU A 129 -14.50 8.32 10.57
CA LEU A 129 -15.38 9.26 9.87
C LEU A 129 -16.77 8.68 9.57
N LEU A 130 -16.87 7.37 9.36
CA LEU A 130 -18.15 6.70 9.07
C LEU A 130 -18.92 6.36 10.35
N TRP A 131 -18.24 5.84 11.37
CA TRP A 131 -18.89 5.23 12.53
C TRP A 131 -18.96 6.15 13.76
N ASP A 132 -18.12 7.18 13.84
CA ASP A 132 -18.09 8.14 14.96
C ASP A 132 -19.06 9.31 14.78
N GLN A 133 -19.90 9.27 13.74
CA GLN A 133 -20.90 10.32 13.50
C GLN A 133 -22.06 10.19 14.50
N PRO A 134 -22.47 11.29 15.17
CA PRO A 134 -23.62 11.28 16.08
C PRO A 134 -24.86 10.72 15.39
N GLU A 135 -25.08 11.09 14.13
CA GLU A 135 -26.21 10.65 13.32
C GLU A 135 -26.23 9.13 13.09
N THR A 136 -25.05 8.51 12.93
CA THR A 136 -24.94 7.05 12.79
C THR A 136 -25.24 6.36 14.11
N LEU A 137 -24.78 6.94 15.22
CA LEU A 137 -24.94 6.41 16.57
C LEU A 137 -26.34 6.64 17.16
N ASP A 138 -27.03 7.70 16.75
CA ASP A 138 -28.37 8.10 17.23
C ASP A 138 -29.50 7.43 16.44
N ARG A 139 -29.22 6.92 15.24
CA ARG A 139 -30.17 6.12 14.45
C ARG A 139 -30.61 4.82 15.13
N PHE A 140 -29.83 4.38 16.11
CA PHE A 140 -30.11 3.19 16.87
C PHE A 140 -30.61 3.58 18.26
N PRO A 141 -31.77 3.07 18.72
CA PRO A 141 -32.24 3.31 20.09
C PRO A 141 -31.12 3.02 21.10
N GLU A 142 -31.05 3.73 22.24
CA GLU A 142 -30.01 3.47 23.26
C GLU A 142 -29.98 2.02 23.76
N GLN A 143 -31.09 1.30 23.59
CA GLN A 143 -31.24 -0.13 23.90
C GLN A 143 -30.74 -1.07 22.79
N ASN A 144 -30.33 -0.54 21.64
CA ASN A 144 -29.82 -1.33 20.54
C ASN A 144 -28.37 -1.73 20.81
N TYR A 145 -28.22 -3.02 21.14
CA TYR A 145 -26.95 -3.70 21.37
C TYR A 145 -25.96 -3.51 20.22
N GLU A 146 -26.43 -3.35 18.98
CA GLU A 146 -25.58 -3.21 17.79
C GLU A 146 -24.77 -1.92 17.76
N ALA A 147 -25.43 -0.79 18.03
CA ALA A 147 -24.76 0.52 18.08
C ALA A 147 -23.76 0.60 19.21
N GLN A 148 -24.07 -0.03 20.35
CA GLN A 148 -23.15 -0.12 21.47
C GLN A 148 -21.87 -0.85 21.08
N LEU A 149 -21.97 -1.93 20.31
CA LEU A 149 -20.82 -2.69 19.85
C LEU A 149 -19.98 -1.94 18.81
N LEU A 150 -20.57 -1.16 17.89
CA LEU A 150 -19.82 -0.31 16.96
C LEU A 150 -19.04 0.79 17.71
N ARG A 151 -19.63 1.37 18.77
CA ARG A 151 -18.94 2.33 19.65
C ARG A 151 -17.71 1.71 20.31
N VAL A 152 -17.72 0.42 20.63
CA VAL A 152 -16.53 -0.29 21.15
C VAL A 152 -15.40 -0.25 20.13
N VAL A 153 -15.68 -0.56 18.85
CA VAL A 153 -14.66 -0.56 17.79
C VAL A 153 -14.09 0.84 17.57
N VAL A 154 -14.96 1.85 17.46
CA VAL A 154 -14.56 3.26 17.32
C VAL A 154 -13.65 3.68 18.47
N ARG A 155 -14.04 3.36 19.72
CA ARG A 155 -13.25 3.70 20.91
C ARG A 155 -11.91 2.97 20.93
N TYR A 156 -11.86 1.71 20.49
CA TYR A 156 -10.63 0.94 20.40
C TYR A 156 -9.66 1.54 19.37
N ILE A 157 -10.16 1.90 18.18
CA ILE A 157 -9.37 2.58 17.14
C ILE A 157 -8.84 3.93 17.64
N LYS A 158 -9.68 4.74 18.30
CA LYS A 158 -9.24 6.00 18.94
C LYS A 158 -8.09 5.76 19.92
N HIS A 159 -8.20 4.72 20.75
CA HIS A 159 -7.16 4.36 21.71
C HIS A 159 -5.85 3.94 21.01
N ILE A 160 -5.93 3.08 20.00
CA ILE A 160 -4.78 2.68 19.17
C ILE A 160 -4.05 3.91 18.61
N ILE A 161 -4.79 4.80 17.95
CA ILE A 161 -4.21 5.99 17.32
C ILE A 161 -3.53 6.89 18.38
N LEU A 162 -4.19 7.11 19.53
CA LEU A 162 -3.64 7.93 20.60
C LEU A 162 -2.35 7.34 21.17
N GLU A 163 -2.30 6.04 21.44
CA GLU A 163 -1.10 5.39 21.99
C GLU A 163 0.07 5.43 20.98
N ILE A 164 -0.18 5.14 19.70
CA ILE A 164 0.86 5.22 18.64
C ILE A 164 1.34 6.67 18.49
N SER A 165 0.45 7.66 18.56
CA SER A 165 0.83 9.07 18.43
C SER A 165 1.70 9.59 19.59
N GLN A 166 1.58 8.99 20.78
CA GLN A 166 2.35 9.39 21.96
C GLN A 166 3.71 8.70 22.04
N SER A 167 3.75 7.39 21.80
CA SER A 167 4.99 6.61 21.83
C SER A 167 4.85 5.37 20.93
N PRO A 168 5.34 5.41 19.68
CA PRO A 168 5.28 4.26 18.78
C PRO A 168 5.93 2.99 19.33
N GLN A 169 6.99 3.13 20.15
CA GLN A 169 7.72 2.02 20.74
C GLN A 169 6.97 1.39 21.92
N ASP A 170 6.28 2.19 22.74
CA ASP A 170 5.55 1.69 23.90
C ASP A 170 4.10 1.32 23.60
N ALA A 171 3.55 1.79 22.47
CA ALA A 171 2.13 1.65 22.13
C ALA A 171 1.66 0.20 22.24
N LEU A 172 2.47 -0.77 21.78
CA LEU A 172 2.10 -2.18 21.80
C LEU A 172 1.88 -2.75 23.21
N ASN A 173 2.60 -2.22 24.21
CA ASN A 173 2.48 -2.65 25.60
C ASN A 173 1.31 -1.96 26.31
N LYS A 174 0.88 -0.80 25.81
CA LYS A 174 -0.19 0.01 26.40
C LYS A 174 -1.56 -0.33 25.81
N ILE A 175 -1.62 -0.73 24.55
CA ILE A 175 -2.86 -1.14 23.88
C ILE A 175 -3.30 -2.49 24.47
N PRO A 176 -4.46 -2.53 25.17
CA PRO A 176 -4.98 -3.77 25.74
C PRO A 176 -5.37 -4.75 24.62
N SER A 177 -5.32 -6.06 24.91
CA SER A 177 -5.89 -7.04 24.00
C SER A 177 -7.39 -6.80 23.82
N PRO A 178 -7.99 -7.15 22.68
CA PRO A 178 -9.43 -7.04 22.46
C PRO A 178 -10.27 -7.68 23.57
N SER A 179 -9.87 -8.85 24.07
CA SER A 179 -10.59 -9.50 25.17
C SER A 179 -10.54 -8.70 26.47
N SER A 180 -9.39 -8.12 26.82
CA SER A 180 -9.24 -7.26 27.99
C SER A 180 -10.01 -5.96 27.83
N PHE A 181 -9.90 -5.34 26.65
CA PHE A 181 -10.61 -4.11 26.32
C PHE A 181 -12.12 -4.28 26.43
N LEU A 182 -12.67 -5.38 25.91
CA LEU A 182 -14.10 -5.71 26.00
C LEU A 182 -14.57 -5.94 27.45
N LYS A 183 -13.74 -6.57 28.29
CA LYS A 183 -14.07 -6.79 29.72
C LYS A 183 -14.12 -5.48 30.49
N ASP A 184 -13.21 -4.55 30.18
CA ASP A 184 -13.09 -3.27 30.87
C ASP A 184 -13.98 -2.18 30.27
N PHE A 185 -14.58 -2.43 29.11
CA PHE A 185 -15.46 -1.48 28.44
C PHE A 185 -16.72 -1.24 29.27
N LYS A 186 -16.88 0.01 29.74
CA LYS A 186 -18.11 0.50 30.36
C LYS A 186 -18.74 1.54 29.46
N GLN A 187 -20.05 1.40 29.22
CA GLN A 187 -20.83 2.29 28.36
C GLN A 187 -20.68 3.77 28.74
N ASN A 188 -20.58 4.06 30.04
CA ASN A 188 -20.50 5.43 30.58
C ASN A 188 -19.06 5.90 30.84
N SER A 189 -18.04 5.15 30.38
CA SER A 189 -16.66 5.62 30.51
C SER A 189 -16.46 6.85 29.63
N PRO A 190 -15.84 7.94 30.13
CA PRO A 190 -15.66 9.17 29.36
C PRO A 190 -14.91 8.88 28.06
N GLU A 191 -15.34 9.49 26.95
CA GLU A 191 -14.64 9.33 25.68
C GLU A 191 -13.25 9.96 25.73
N PRO A 192 -12.24 9.33 25.11
CA PRO A 192 -10.93 9.96 24.99
C PRO A 192 -11.05 11.23 24.16
N LYS A 193 -10.34 12.30 24.58
CA LYS A 193 -10.26 13.54 23.80
C LYS A 193 -9.52 13.22 22.49
N PHE A 194 -10.26 13.16 21.39
CA PHE A 194 -9.75 12.75 20.08
C PHE A 194 -10.12 13.80 19.04
N ASN A 195 -9.12 14.33 18.33
CA ASN A 195 -9.34 15.25 17.22
C ASN A 195 -8.94 14.57 15.91
N ILE A 196 -9.95 14.11 15.15
CA ILE A 196 -9.73 13.45 13.86
C ILE A 196 -9.05 14.35 12.82
N GLY A 197 -9.22 15.67 12.94
CA GLY A 197 -8.66 16.66 12.01
C GLY A 197 -7.14 16.59 11.90
N ASN A 198 -6.45 16.36 13.02
CA ASN A 198 -4.98 16.25 13.04
C ASN A 198 -4.51 15.06 12.19
N TYR A 199 -5.23 13.94 12.21
CA TYR A 199 -4.85 12.73 11.48
C TYR A 199 -5.24 12.80 10.00
N ILE A 200 -6.31 13.52 9.68
CA ILE A 200 -6.65 13.89 8.30
C ILE A 200 -5.53 14.73 7.69
N GLU A 201 -5.03 15.73 8.42
CA GLU A 201 -3.94 16.58 7.96
C GLU A 201 -2.66 15.76 7.69
N VAL A 202 -2.34 14.79 8.54
CA VAL A 202 -1.23 13.84 8.30
C VAL A 202 -1.40 13.08 6.98
N LEU A 203 -2.60 12.58 6.69
CA LEU A 203 -2.86 11.87 5.43
C LEU A 203 -2.80 12.79 4.21
N ASP A 204 -3.34 14.00 4.32
CA ASP A 204 -3.33 15.01 3.26
C ASP A 204 -1.88 15.47 2.96
N ASN A 205 -1.07 15.73 4.00
CA ASN A 205 0.35 16.10 3.87
C ASN A 205 1.20 14.95 3.31
N GLY A 206 0.82 13.70 3.59
CA GLY A 206 1.45 12.51 3.01
C GLY A 206 1.13 12.30 1.51
N GLY A 207 0.24 13.10 0.93
CA GLY A 207 -0.20 12.95 -0.46
C GLY A 207 -0.96 11.65 -0.71
N ILE A 208 -1.53 11.04 0.34
CA ILE A 208 -2.31 9.81 0.23
C ILE A 208 -3.69 10.21 -0.30
N PRO A 209 -4.17 9.66 -1.44
CA PRO A 209 -5.46 10.03 -2.01
C PRO A 209 -6.64 9.37 -1.27
N TRP A 210 -6.57 9.33 0.06
CA TRP A 210 -7.51 8.63 0.93
C TRP A 210 -8.95 9.14 0.73
N ARG A 211 -9.12 10.45 0.48
CA ARG A 211 -10.42 11.05 0.18
C ARG A 211 -11.08 10.44 -1.06
N ASN A 212 -10.30 10.14 -2.10
CA ASN A 212 -10.83 9.58 -3.34
C ASN A 212 -11.19 8.10 -3.18
N TRP A 213 -10.44 7.35 -2.36
CA TRP A 213 -10.75 5.95 -2.08
C TRP A 213 -12.12 5.77 -1.47
N TYR A 214 -12.58 6.74 -0.66
CA TYR A 214 -13.81 6.62 0.11
C TYR A 214 -14.93 7.57 -0.34
N ARG A 215 -14.66 8.46 -1.29
CA ARG A 215 -15.69 9.31 -1.91
C ARG A 215 -16.77 8.46 -2.59
N ASN A 216 -16.38 7.35 -3.23
CA ASN A 216 -17.31 6.48 -3.94
C ASN A 216 -18.21 5.70 -2.97
N ASP A 217 -17.67 5.26 -1.83
CA ASP A 217 -18.42 4.55 -0.79
C ASP A 217 -19.56 5.41 -0.22
N ALA A 218 -19.29 6.68 0.10
CA ALA A 218 -20.29 7.59 0.67
C ALA A 218 -21.46 7.91 -0.29
N VAL A 219 -21.20 7.97 -1.59
CA VAL A 219 -22.22 8.24 -2.61
C VAL A 219 -23.12 7.02 -2.84
N ASP A 220 -22.55 5.81 -2.78
CA ASP A 220 -23.29 4.57 -2.97
C ASP A 220 -24.07 4.14 -1.72
N ASP A 221 -23.57 4.39 -0.51
CA ASP A 221 -24.33 4.17 0.73
C ASP A 221 -25.61 5.02 0.78
N GLY A 222 -25.55 6.25 0.28
CA GLY A 222 -26.73 7.12 0.13
C GLY A 222 -27.78 6.57 -0.84
N LYS A 223 -27.39 5.76 -1.82
CA LYS A 223 -28.29 5.09 -2.77
C LYS A 223 -28.78 3.74 -2.24
N GLN A 224 -27.92 2.94 -1.60
CA GLN A 224 -28.30 1.66 -1.00
C GLN A 224 -29.24 1.82 0.20
N ALA A 225 -28.99 2.80 1.08
CA ALA A 225 -29.91 3.11 2.18
C ALA A 225 -31.31 3.49 1.67
N ARG A 226 -31.41 4.20 0.53
CA ARG A 226 -32.69 4.49 -0.14
C ARG A 226 -33.35 3.23 -0.73
N ALA A 227 -32.58 2.26 -1.20
CA ALA A 227 -33.09 1.01 -1.75
C ALA A 227 -33.63 0.05 -0.67
N HIS A 228 -33.03 0.03 0.53
CA HIS A 228 -33.46 -0.80 1.66
C HIS A 228 -34.57 -0.18 2.52
N GLY A 229 -35.22 0.90 2.07
CA GLY A 229 -36.32 1.54 2.81
C GLY A 229 -35.88 2.29 4.08
N ILE A 230 -34.57 2.47 4.29
CA ILE A 230 -34.05 3.33 5.34
C ILE A 230 -34.27 4.78 4.88
N LYS A 231 -35.27 5.46 5.44
CA LYS A 231 -35.53 6.87 5.16
C LYS A 231 -34.38 7.72 5.72
N LEU A 232 -33.38 7.99 4.87
CA LEU A 232 -32.44 9.09 5.08
C LEU A 232 -33.24 10.39 5.20
N TYR A 233 -33.11 11.03 6.36
CA TYR A 233 -33.67 12.35 6.63
C TYR A 233 -33.26 13.30 5.51
N LYS A 234 -34.24 13.86 4.78
CA LYS A 234 -33.99 15.06 3.98
C LYS A 234 -33.86 16.20 4.98
N PRO A 235 -32.71 16.90 5.08
CA PRO A 235 -32.67 18.10 5.90
C PRO A 235 -33.76 19.05 5.42
N SER A 236 -34.51 19.60 6.37
CA SER A 236 -35.45 20.68 6.11
C SER A 236 -34.68 21.84 5.47
N PRO A 237 -35.18 22.45 4.38
CA PRO A 237 -34.49 23.55 3.69
C PRO A 237 -34.26 24.80 4.57
N GLU A 238 -34.79 24.83 5.79
CA GLU A 238 -34.61 25.95 6.73
C GLU A 238 -33.42 25.79 7.69
N ASN A 239 -32.70 24.66 7.68
CA ASN A 239 -31.48 24.43 8.50
C ASN A 239 -30.22 24.20 7.64
N GLU A 240 -30.08 24.90 6.52
CA GLU A 240 -28.80 25.08 5.82
C GLU A 240 -27.88 26.05 6.61
N GLN A 241 -27.51 25.68 7.83
CA GLN A 241 -26.28 26.21 8.41
C GLN A 241 -25.12 25.41 7.84
N LYS A 242 -24.59 25.90 6.71
CA LYS A 242 -23.24 25.69 6.17
C LYS A 242 -22.53 24.43 6.69
N THR A 243 -22.82 23.30 6.07
CA THR A 243 -21.92 22.16 6.06
C THR A 243 -20.53 22.63 5.59
N ILE A 244 -19.55 22.50 6.48
CA ILE A 244 -18.12 22.83 6.34
C ILE A 244 -17.48 22.27 5.06
N TRP A 245 -18.12 21.29 4.41
CA TRP A 245 -17.67 20.66 3.17
C TRP A 245 -17.82 21.55 1.93
N THR A 246 -18.92 22.29 1.79
CA THR A 246 -19.24 23.02 0.54
C THR A 246 -18.47 24.34 0.44
N GLN A 247 -18.26 25.03 1.56
CA GLN A 247 -17.50 26.29 1.56
C GLN A 247 -15.98 26.06 1.41
N ARG A 248 -15.51 24.82 1.63
CA ARG A 248 -14.11 24.41 1.40
C ARG A 248 -13.85 23.90 -0.02
N GLU A 249 -14.90 23.54 -0.77
CA GLU A 249 -14.78 23.15 -2.20
C GLU A 249 -14.51 24.36 -3.10
N GLU A 250 -15.05 25.54 -2.79
CA GLU A 250 -14.80 26.78 -3.53
C GLU A 250 -13.37 27.30 -3.31
N ASP A 251 -12.84 27.21 -2.08
CA ASP A 251 -11.45 27.55 -1.78
C ASP A 251 -10.45 26.57 -2.43
N ILE A 252 -10.84 25.32 -2.70
CA ILE A 252 -9.95 24.32 -3.32
C ILE A 252 -9.87 24.50 -4.84
N GLN A 253 -10.93 24.94 -5.52
CA GLN A 253 -10.88 25.23 -6.96
C GLN A 253 -9.96 26.42 -7.30
N GLU A 254 -9.80 27.37 -6.38
CA GLU A 254 -8.93 28.54 -6.58
C GLU A 254 -7.43 28.18 -6.59
N TRP A 255 -7.02 27.09 -5.92
CA TRP A 255 -5.62 26.61 -5.89
C TRP A 255 -5.18 25.87 -7.17
N TYR A 256 -6.13 25.48 -8.03
CA TYR A 256 -5.86 24.79 -9.30
C TYR A 256 -6.04 25.67 -10.54
N ALA A 257 -6.34 26.96 -10.38
CA ALA A 257 -6.25 27.90 -11.49
C ALA A 257 -4.77 28.09 -11.88
N PRO A 258 -4.38 27.89 -13.16
CA PRO A 258 -3.01 28.14 -13.58
C PRO A 258 -2.67 29.61 -13.33
N THR A 259 -1.81 29.87 -12.34
CA THR A 259 -1.17 31.18 -12.20
C THR A 259 -0.26 31.33 -13.42
N MET A 260 -0.69 32.14 -14.38
CA MET A 260 0.18 32.63 -15.45
C MET A 260 1.32 33.39 -14.79
N GLY A 261 2.48 32.74 -14.66
CA GLY A 261 3.70 33.36 -14.16
C GLY A 261 4.17 34.49 -15.08
N PRO A 262 4.82 35.52 -14.54
CA PRO A 262 5.36 36.61 -15.35
C PRO A 262 6.52 36.12 -16.24
N GLU A 263 6.57 36.70 -17.43
CA GLU A 263 7.60 36.53 -18.47
C GLU A 263 9.03 36.46 -17.94
N ALA A 264 9.79 35.49 -18.46
CA ALA A 264 11.21 35.34 -18.20
C ALA A 264 12.02 36.46 -18.86
N VAL A 265 12.74 37.24 -18.03
CA VAL A 265 13.77 38.18 -18.48
C VAL A 265 15.06 37.42 -18.82
N PRO A 266 15.72 37.68 -19.97
CA PRO A 266 16.93 36.98 -20.37
C PRO A 266 18.17 37.49 -19.62
N SER A 267 18.83 36.61 -18.86
CA SER A 267 20.11 36.92 -18.20
C SER A 267 21.32 36.41 -18.98
N ARG A 268 21.93 37.38 -19.66
CA ARG A 268 23.36 37.72 -19.84
C ARG A 268 24.45 36.65 -19.63
N GLU A 269 25.25 36.53 -20.69
CA GLU A 269 26.56 35.88 -20.83
C GLU A 269 27.57 36.22 -19.72
N THR A 270 28.29 35.19 -19.26
CA THR A 270 29.63 35.34 -18.68
C THR A 270 30.58 34.26 -19.24
N ALA A 271 31.76 34.74 -19.63
CA ALA A 271 32.84 34.07 -20.35
C ALA A 271 33.64 33.05 -19.49
N PRO A 272 34.57 32.26 -20.08
CA PRO A 272 35.09 31.03 -19.48
C PRO A 272 36.30 31.28 -18.57
N ALA A 273 36.38 30.51 -17.48
CA ALA A 273 37.53 30.51 -16.58
C ALA A 273 38.47 29.32 -16.86
N ASN A 274 39.72 29.72 -17.02
CA ASN A 274 40.98 29.01 -17.16
C ASN A 274 41.14 27.60 -16.56
N ILE A 275 41.84 26.81 -17.37
CA ILE A 275 42.45 25.50 -17.17
C ILE A 275 43.50 25.56 -16.04
N SER A 276 43.43 24.61 -15.11
CA SER A 276 44.57 24.23 -14.26
C SER A 276 44.88 22.75 -14.50
N LYS A 277 46.08 22.51 -15.06
CA LYS A 277 46.69 21.20 -15.26
C LYS A 277 47.01 20.56 -13.89
N ALA A 278 46.45 19.38 -13.64
CA ALA A 278 47.00 18.42 -12.68
C ALA A 278 47.29 17.12 -13.45
N GLU A 279 48.56 16.74 -13.49
CA GLU A 279 49.05 15.49 -14.07
C GLU A 279 48.57 14.31 -13.22
N ILE A 280 47.64 13.54 -13.76
CA ILE A 280 47.18 12.26 -13.20
C ILE A 280 47.89 11.15 -13.97
N HIS A 281 48.60 10.30 -13.24
CA HIS A 281 49.21 9.07 -13.74
C HIS A 281 48.21 8.21 -14.50
N ALA A 282 48.48 8.00 -15.80
CA ALA A 282 47.67 7.19 -16.69
C ALA A 282 47.88 5.69 -16.44
N GLY A 283 46.98 5.10 -15.66
CA GLY A 283 46.68 3.67 -15.77
C GLY A 283 46.04 3.35 -17.14
N PRO A 284 46.06 2.08 -17.60
CA PRO A 284 45.48 1.70 -18.87
C PRO A 284 43.99 2.03 -18.88
N ARG A 285 43.61 3.08 -19.63
CA ARG A 285 42.21 3.40 -19.95
C ARG A 285 41.62 2.20 -20.68
N GLN A 286 40.83 1.39 -19.98
CA GLN A 286 39.87 0.50 -20.63
C GLN A 286 39.04 1.39 -21.56
N ARG A 287 39.15 1.16 -22.87
CA ARG A 287 38.20 1.73 -23.82
C ARG A 287 36.85 1.19 -23.42
N ASN A 288 36.00 2.04 -22.87
CA ASN A 288 34.57 1.79 -22.79
C ASN A 288 34.04 1.77 -24.22
N GLU A 289 34.27 0.66 -24.93
CA GLU A 289 33.61 0.33 -26.18
C GLU A 289 32.12 0.28 -25.84
N ARG A 290 31.41 1.36 -26.16
CA ARG A 290 29.97 1.47 -25.96
C ARG A 290 29.33 0.46 -26.88
N LEU A 291 28.83 -0.62 -26.28
CA LEU A 291 28.03 -1.62 -26.97
C LEU A 291 26.90 -0.93 -27.73
N THR A 292 26.90 -1.10 -29.05
CA THR A 292 25.88 -0.57 -29.96
C THR A 292 24.77 -1.59 -30.17
N ALA A 293 23.54 -1.15 -30.51
CA ALA A 293 22.42 -2.06 -30.74
C ALA A 293 22.71 -3.05 -31.90
N GLU A 294 23.45 -2.60 -32.91
CA GLU A 294 23.87 -3.40 -34.06
C GLU A 294 24.80 -4.55 -33.66
N GLU A 295 25.74 -4.31 -32.74
CA GLU A 295 26.62 -5.36 -32.20
C GLU A 295 25.82 -6.40 -31.43
N ILE A 296 24.82 -5.99 -30.65
CA ILE A 296 23.95 -6.93 -29.92
C ILE A 296 23.09 -7.74 -30.89
N ILE A 297 22.55 -7.11 -31.95
CA ILE A 297 21.77 -7.82 -32.98
C ILE A 297 22.65 -8.87 -33.67
N GLU A 298 23.87 -8.53 -34.06
CA GLU A 298 24.80 -9.47 -34.68
C GLU A 298 25.22 -10.59 -33.71
N MET A 299 25.42 -10.27 -32.44
CA MET A 299 25.68 -11.26 -31.39
C MET A 299 24.49 -12.20 -31.21
N SER A 300 23.25 -11.69 -31.20
CA SER A 300 22.04 -12.50 -30.99
C SER A 300 21.83 -13.57 -32.08
N ARG A 301 22.39 -13.36 -33.27
CA ARG A 301 22.36 -14.34 -34.37
C ARG A 301 23.33 -15.50 -34.15
N LYS A 302 24.43 -15.26 -33.44
CA LYS A 302 25.48 -16.26 -33.16
C LYS A 302 25.25 -16.94 -31.82
N GLU A 303 24.99 -16.14 -30.79
CA GLU A 303 24.93 -16.53 -29.38
C GLU A 303 23.75 -15.81 -28.69
N PRO A 304 22.50 -16.29 -28.91
CA PRO A 304 21.29 -15.62 -28.40
C PRO A 304 21.26 -15.51 -26.87
N ASP A 305 21.69 -16.55 -26.16
CA ASP A 305 21.73 -16.55 -24.69
C ASP A 305 22.67 -15.47 -24.14
N GLN A 306 23.84 -15.30 -24.76
CA GLN A 306 24.81 -14.28 -24.36
C GLN A 306 24.27 -12.87 -24.62
N ALA A 307 23.67 -12.65 -25.80
CA ALA A 307 23.05 -11.37 -26.14
C ALA A 307 21.90 -11.01 -25.18
N GLN A 308 21.05 -11.99 -24.84
CA GLN A 308 19.98 -11.81 -23.87
C GLN A 308 20.53 -11.47 -22.48
N GLN A 309 21.53 -12.22 -21.99
CA GLN A 309 22.13 -11.97 -20.69
C GLN A 309 22.78 -10.58 -20.63
N MET A 310 23.41 -10.14 -21.73
CA MET A 310 24.00 -8.81 -21.84
C MET A 310 22.93 -7.71 -21.77
N LEU A 311 21.83 -7.84 -22.50
CA LEU A 311 20.71 -6.89 -22.48
C LEU A 311 20.08 -6.77 -21.09
N VAL A 312 19.84 -7.90 -20.42
CA VAL A 312 19.25 -7.95 -19.08
C VAL A 312 20.16 -7.29 -18.05
N ASN A 313 21.48 -7.42 -18.20
CA ASN A 313 22.45 -6.91 -17.24
C ASN A 313 22.77 -5.42 -17.36
N LEU A 314 22.30 -4.76 -18.42
CA LEU A 314 22.49 -3.33 -18.62
C LEU A 314 21.98 -2.51 -17.40
N PRO A 315 22.61 -1.36 -17.09
CA PRO A 315 22.16 -0.49 -16.02
C PRO A 315 20.77 0.13 -16.29
N ILE A 316 20.12 0.62 -15.22
CA ILE A 316 18.82 1.32 -15.31
C ILE A 316 19.10 2.79 -15.64
N ASP A 317 19.52 3.05 -16.87
CA ASP A 317 19.75 4.38 -17.41
C ASP A 317 19.15 4.54 -18.81
N LEU A 318 19.08 5.79 -19.28
CA LEU A 318 18.45 6.11 -20.57
C LEU A 318 19.18 5.47 -21.75
N ALA A 319 20.52 5.46 -21.72
CA ALA A 319 21.33 4.92 -22.81
C ALA A 319 21.10 3.41 -22.99
N SER A 320 21.03 2.68 -21.89
CA SER A 320 20.73 1.24 -21.88
C SER A 320 19.33 0.96 -22.42
N MET A 321 18.34 1.75 -22.02
CA MET A 321 16.97 1.62 -22.51
C MET A 321 16.86 1.93 -24.01
N GLU A 322 17.64 2.88 -24.52
CA GLU A 322 17.74 3.17 -25.96
C GLU A 322 18.33 1.99 -26.74
N ILE A 323 19.38 1.35 -26.22
CA ILE A 323 19.96 0.14 -26.81
C ILE A 323 18.92 -0.97 -26.87
N ILE A 324 18.23 -1.25 -25.76
CA ILE A 324 17.18 -2.29 -25.72
C ILE A 324 16.07 -1.95 -26.72
N ASN A 325 15.57 -0.70 -26.73
CA ASN A 325 14.57 -0.27 -27.71
C ASN A 325 15.05 -0.45 -29.16
N GLY A 326 16.31 -0.13 -29.46
CA GLY A 326 16.90 -0.33 -30.78
C GLY A 326 16.87 -1.80 -31.22
N VAL A 327 17.26 -2.71 -30.31
CA VAL A 327 17.21 -4.15 -30.55
C VAL A 327 15.76 -4.62 -30.79
N LEU A 328 14.82 -4.24 -29.92
CA LEU A 328 13.40 -4.65 -30.01
C LEU A 328 12.70 -4.12 -31.27
N VAL A 329 13.01 -2.87 -31.66
CA VAL A 329 12.44 -2.22 -32.85
C VAL A 329 12.98 -2.84 -34.14
N SER A 330 14.23 -3.30 -34.14
CA SER A 330 14.84 -3.88 -35.34
C SER A 330 14.06 -5.10 -35.86
N GLY A 331 13.49 -5.90 -34.94
CA GLY A 331 12.87 -7.19 -35.26
C GLY A 331 13.84 -8.21 -35.89
N GLN A 332 15.15 -7.90 -35.93
CA GLN A 332 16.18 -8.74 -36.55
C GLN A 332 16.94 -9.59 -35.55
N ALA A 333 16.80 -9.30 -34.26
CA ALA A 333 17.39 -10.10 -33.21
C ALA A 333 16.64 -11.43 -33.10
N ASN A 334 17.36 -12.53 -32.94
CA ASN A 334 16.77 -13.85 -32.72
C ASN A 334 16.36 -14.02 -31.25
N LEU A 335 15.59 -13.06 -30.73
CA LEU A 335 15.22 -12.96 -29.33
C LEU A 335 13.73 -12.59 -29.24
N GLU A 336 13.03 -13.14 -28.25
CA GLU A 336 11.63 -12.81 -28.01
C GLU A 336 11.52 -11.48 -27.25
N ASN A 337 10.90 -10.48 -27.87
CA ASN A 337 10.74 -9.14 -27.29
C ASN A 337 10.15 -9.16 -25.87
N PRO A 338 9.05 -9.90 -25.58
CA PRO A 338 8.48 -9.96 -24.23
C PRO A 338 9.46 -10.54 -23.20
N VAL A 339 10.21 -11.57 -23.57
CA VAL A 339 11.15 -12.26 -22.67
C VAL A 339 12.29 -11.32 -22.27
N ILE A 340 12.87 -10.57 -23.22
CA ILE A 340 13.92 -9.58 -22.91
C ILE A 340 13.38 -8.49 -21.98
N ALA A 341 12.22 -7.92 -22.32
CA ALA A 341 11.64 -6.82 -21.55
C ALA A 341 11.31 -7.24 -20.11
N CYS A 342 10.60 -8.36 -19.91
CA CYS A 342 10.31 -8.90 -18.59
C CYS A 342 11.59 -9.16 -17.79
N ASN A 343 12.58 -9.84 -18.38
CA ASN A 343 13.83 -10.13 -17.68
C ASN A 343 14.61 -8.88 -17.28
N TYR A 344 14.69 -7.87 -18.17
CA TYR A 344 15.34 -6.60 -17.87
C TYR A 344 14.60 -5.84 -16.75
N ILE A 345 13.27 -5.77 -16.80
CA ILE A 345 12.45 -5.12 -15.77
C ILE A 345 12.64 -5.83 -14.42
N GLN A 346 12.52 -7.15 -14.37
CA GLN A 346 12.68 -7.93 -13.14
C GLN A 346 14.09 -7.80 -12.56
N HIS A 347 15.11 -7.86 -13.41
CA HIS A 347 16.49 -7.64 -12.97
C HIS A 347 16.71 -6.21 -12.45
N GLY A 348 16.11 -5.22 -13.10
CA GLY A 348 16.11 -3.83 -12.64
C GLY A 348 15.44 -3.67 -11.28
N LEU A 349 14.28 -4.30 -11.07
CA LEU A 349 13.58 -4.30 -9.79
C LEU A 349 14.43 -4.95 -8.69
N ARG A 350 15.06 -6.12 -8.94
CA ARG A 350 15.96 -6.76 -7.97
C ARG A 350 17.17 -5.89 -7.62
N LYS A 351 17.82 -5.26 -8.61
CA LYS A 351 18.92 -4.33 -8.37
C LYS A 351 18.53 -3.15 -7.47
N LEU A 352 17.29 -2.67 -7.58
CA LEU A 352 16.78 -1.60 -6.72
C LEU A 352 16.55 -2.04 -5.27
N GLU A 353 16.40 -3.35 -5.04
CA GLU A 353 16.20 -3.96 -3.71
C GLU A 353 17.51 -4.36 -3.06
N ASP A 354 18.41 -4.95 -3.81
CA ASP A 354 19.75 -5.32 -3.33
C ASP A 354 20.50 -4.07 -2.83
N SER A 355 20.28 -2.93 -3.48
CA SER A 355 20.79 -1.62 -3.04
C SER A 355 20.27 -1.17 -1.66
N SER A 356 19.23 -1.80 -1.13
CA SER A 356 18.63 -1.48 0.17
C SER A 356 19.14 -2.38 1.31
N SER A 357 19.84 -3.48 1.01
CA SER A 357 20.15 -4.53 2.00
C SER A 357 21.57 -4.52 2.56
N ASP A 358 22.47 -3.64 2.09
CA ASP A 358 23.85 -3.56 2.60
C ASP A 358 23.98 -2.80 3.94
N GLY A 359 22.88 -2.73 4.69
CA GLY A 359 22.86 -2.33 6.09
C GLY A 359 23.49 -3.40 6.98
N SER A 360 24.82 -3.38 7.06
CA SER A 360 25.59 -3.62 8.28
C SER A 360 25.39 -4.97 8.99
N THR A 361 26.28 -5.93 8.66
CA THR A 361 26.95 -6.72 9.71
C THR A 361 28.43 -6.90 9.36
N GLY A 362 29.30 -6.11 10.00
CA GLY A 362 30.59 -6.63 10.46
C GLY A 362 31.84 -6.37 9.61
N THR A 363 32.63 -5.41 10.09
CA THR A 363 34.11 -5.40 10.13
C THR A 363 34.86 -5.35 8.79
N ASN A 364 35.29 -4.15 8.37
CA ASN A 364 36.68 -3.70 8.56
C ASN A 364 36.95 -2.35 7.87
N ASP A 365 37.76 -1.54 8.56
CA ASP A 365 38.32 -0.23 8.19
C ASP A 365 38.83 -0.12 6.75
N SER A 366 37.95 0.20 5.81
CA SER A 366 38.33 0.73 4.50
C SER A 366 37.71 2.12 4.35
N GLU A 367 38.53 3.16 4.50
CA GLU A 367 38.21 4.55 4.17
C GLU A 367 38.03 4.72 2.64
N GLU A 368 37.09 3.99 2.04
CA GLU A 368 36.75 4.18 0.65
C GLU A 368 35.74 5.34 0.52
N PRO A 369 36.09 6.42 -0.20
CA PRO A 369 35.34 7.66 -0.16
C PRO A 369 34.00 7.50 -0.89
N TYR A 370 32.92 7.51 -0.10
CA TYR A 370 31.55 7.82 -0.51
C TYR A 370 31.06 7.07 -1.76
N SER A 371 30.70 5.79 -1.60
CA SER A 371 29.88 5.10 -2.62
C SER A 371 28.46 5.72 -2.63
N PRO A 372 28.01 6.35 -3.74
CA PRO A 372 26.72 7.05 -3.81
C PRO A 372 25.47 6.15 -3.75
N SER A 373 25.60 4.85 -3.43
CA SER A 373 24.59 3.81 -3.68
C SER A 373 23.34 3.87 -2.79
N LEU A 374 23.19 4.89 -1.93
CA LEU A 374 22.15 4.96 -0.92
C LEU A 374 21.31 6.25 -0.97
N ASP A 375 21.31 6.99 -2.09
CA ASP A 375 20.41 8.14 -2.23
C ASP A 375 18.97 7.66 -2.56
N PRO A 376 17.98 7.85 -1.66
CA PRO A 376 16.59 7.55 -1.96
C PRO A 376 16.08 8.29 -3.21
N GLU A 377 16.67 9.43 -3.57
CA GLU A 377 16.36 10.12 -4.82
C GLU A 377 16.85 9.36 -6.05
N GLU A 378 18.05 8.77 -6.02
CA GLU A 378 18.58 7.99 -7.14
C GLU A 378 17.68 6.77 -7.40
N ARG A 379 17.29 6.06 -6.34
CA ARG A 379 16.33 4.95 -6.44
C ARG A 379 15.01 5.42 -7.04
N LYS A 380 14.48 6.56 -6.57
CA LYS A 380 13.25 7.15 -7.13
C LYS A 380 13.42 7.48 -8.63
N ARG A 381 14.57 8.02 -9.05
CA ARG A 381 14.86 8.31 -10.47
C ARG A 381 14.90 7.04 -11.32
N LYS A 382 15.55 5.97 -10.85
CA LYS A 382 15.58 4.67 -11.54
C LYS A 382 14.19 4.04 -11.68
N VAL A 383 13.35 4.12 -10.65
CA VAL A 383 11.96 3.65 -10.73
C VAL A 383 11.17 4.45 -11.78
N LYS A 384 11.33 5.78 -11.81
CA LYS A 384 10.71 6.62 -12.86
C LYS A 384 11.16 6.21 -14.26
N LEU A 385 12.43 5.92 -14.46
CA LEU A 385 12.95 5.44 -15.75
C LEU A 385 12.33 4.09 -16.13
N LEU A 386 12.23 3.13 -15.21
CA LEU A 386 11.55 1.85 -15.46
C LEU A 386 10.08 2.04 -15.86
N VAL A 387 9.35 2.91 -15.15
CA VAL A 387 7.96 3.24 -15.49
C VAL A 387 7.84 3.82 -16.90
N LEU A 388 8.72 4.77 -17.26
CA LEU A 388 8.75 5.36 -18.60
C LEU A 388 9.07 4.31 -19.66
N PHE A 389 10.02 3.42 -19.38
CA PHE A 389 10.39 2.33 -20.27
C PHE A 389 9.22 1.37 -20.52
N ILE A 390 8.54 0.91 -19.47
CA ILE A 390 7.34 0.06 -19.58
C ILE A 390 6.26 0.72 -20.44
N ARG A 391 5.95 2.00 -20.17
CA ARG A 391 4.94 2.75 -20.94
C ARG A 391 5.34 2.89 -22.40
N ASN A 392 6.62 3.12 -22.68
CA ASN A 392 7.16 3.21 -24.04
C ASN A 392 7.06 1.87 -24.79
N LEU A 393 7.39 0.75 -24.14
CA LEU A 393 7.27 -0.60 -24.75
C LEU A 393 5.84 -0.88 -25.20
N ILE A 394 4.86 -0.60 -24.34
CA ILE A 394 3.44 -0.87 -24.62
C ILE A 394 2.90 0.11 -25.68
N ARG A 395 3.14 1.41 -25.54
CA ARG A 395 2.64 2.42 -26.48
C ARG A 395 3.16 2.23 -27.90
N ARG A 396 4.41 1.77 -28.05
CA ARG A 396 5.02 1.48 -29.34
C ARG A 396 4.65 0.10 -29.89
N GLY A 397 3.87 -0.69 -29.15
CA GLY A 397 3.52 -2.05 -29.53
C GLY A 397 4.73 -3.00 -29.60
N LEU A 398 5.82 -2.68 -28.89
CA LEU A 398 7.02 -3.53 -28.86
C LEU A 398 6.81 -4.78 -28.00
N VAL A 399 6.00 -4.65 -26.95
CA VAL A 399 5.61 -5.73 -26.05
C VAL A 399 4.11 -5.60 -25.73
N PRO A 400 3.31 -6.68 -25.83
CA PRO A 400 1.91 -6.66 -25.43
C PRO A 400 1.75 -6.34 -23.94
N ALA A 401 0.71 -5.57 -23.61
CA ALA A 401 0.38 -5.20 -22.23
C ALA A 401 0.19 -6.44 -21.33
N ASP A 402 -0.46 -7.49 -21.85
CA ASP A 402 -0.74 -8.73 -21.12
C ASP A 402 0.55 -9.46 -20.70
N SER A 403 1.62 -9.36 -21.50
CA SER A 403 2.91 -9.98 -21.17
C SER A 403 3.62 -9.30 -20.01
N LEU A 404 3.33 -8.03 -19.75
CA LEU A 404 3.94 -7.23 -18.67
C LEU A 404 3.03 -7.11 -17.44
N GLN A 405 1.88 -7.78 -17.41
CA GLN A 405 0.87 -7.59 -16.36
C GLN A 405 1.44 -7.82 -14.95
N TYR A 406 2.22 -8.89 -14.75
CA TYR A 406 2.81 -9.21 -13.46
C TYR A 406 3.89 -8.20 -13.04
N ASP A 407 4.76 -7.79 -13.96
CA ASP A 407 5.80 -6.80 -13.68
C ASP A 407 5.20 -5.42 -13.35
N ILE A 408 4.11 -5.05 -14.03
CA ILE A 408 3.35 -3.83 -13.76
C ILE A 408 2.67 -3.90 -12.39
N GLN A 409 2.07 -5.02 -12.03
CA GLN A 409 1.48 -5.20 -10.69
C GLN A 409 2.55 -5.10 -9.60
N GLU A 410 3.70 -5.73 -9.81
CA GLU A 410 4.80 -5.72 -8.87
C GLU A 410 5.35 -4.31 -8.63
N ILE A 411 5.64 -3.55 -9.69
CA ILE A 411 6.09 -2.16 -9.54
C ILE A 411 5.01 -1.28 -8.88
N CYS A 412 3.73 -1.50 -9.21
CA CYS A 412 2.61 -0.76 -8.63
C CYS A 412 2.41 -1.03 -7.14
N VAL A 413 2.70 -2.24 -6.68
CA VAL A 413 2.59 -2.60 -5.26
C VAL A 413 3.81 -2.10 -4.50
N ARG A 414 5.02 -2.40 -4.98
CA ARG A 414 6.27 -2.09 -4.25
C ARG A 414 6.59 -0.61 -4.20
N TYR A 415 6.26 0.13 -5.25
CA TYR A 415 6.62 1.55 -5.40
C TYR A 415 5.40 2.49 -5.46
N ALA A 416 4.27 2.07 -4.87
CA ALA A 416 3.03 2.85 -4.78
C ALA A 416 3.19 4.31 -4.29
N PRO A 417 4.14 4.65 -3.40
CA PRO A 417 4.36 6.05 -2.99
C PRO A 417 4.89 6.97 -4.10
N ILE A 418 5.45 6.44 -5.19
CA ILE A 418 5.97 7.25 -6.31
C ILE A 418 4.81 7.64 -7.23
N LYS A 419 4.69 8.95 -7.54
CA LYS A 419 3.60 9.50 -8.35
C LYS A 419 3.50 8.80 -9.71
N GLU A 420 4.63 8.67 -10.42
CA GLU A 420 4.69 8.09 -11.76
C GLU A 420 4.21 6.63 -11.80
N VAL A 421 4.40 5.88 -10.72
CA VAL A 421 3.91 4.50 -10.58
C VAL A 421 2.38 4.47 -10.45
N ARG A 422 1.80 5.42 -9.72
CA ARG A 422 0.34 5.57 -9.64
C ARG A 422 -0.26 6.00 -10.97
N ASP A 423 0.41 6.91 -11.66
CA ASP A 423 -0.01 7.37 -12.99
C ASP A 423 0.04 6.21 -14.00
N LEU A 424 1.06 5.35 -13.93
CA LEU A 424 1.15 4.11 -14.72
C LEU A 424 -0.02 3.17 -14.42
N LYS A 425 -0.34 2.95 -13.13
CA LYS A 425 -1.46 2.10 -12.71
C LYS A 425 -2.79 2.61 -13.27
N HIS A 426 -3.04 3.90 -13.14
CA HIS A 426 -4.25 4.53 -13.68
C HIS A 426 -4.33 4.35 -15.19
N TRP A 427 -3.28 4.73 -15.91
CA TRP A 427 -3.19 4.59 -17.36
C TRP A 427 -3.41 3.14 -17.83
N PHE A 428 -2.84 2.17 -17.13
CA PHE A 428 -3.03 0.75 -17.46
C PHE A 428 -4.48 0.26 -17.23
N GLN A 429 -5.18 0.82 -16.25
CA GLN A 429 -6.56 0.45 -15.92
C GLN A 429 -7.60 1.13 -16.81
N THR A 430 -7.39 2.40 -17.14
CA THR A 430 -8.37 3.22 -17.88
C THR A 430 -8.06 3.36 -19.36
N GLY A 431 -6.80 3.18 -19.75
CA GLY A 431 -6.30 3.53 -21.09
C GLY A 431 -6.17 5.04 -21.32
N GLU A 432 -6.49 5.88 -20.33
CA GLU A 432 -6.44 7.34 -20.45
C GLU A 432 -5.09 7.88 -19.99
N ASP A 433 -4.54 8.81 -20.77
CA ASP A 433 -3.36 9.57 -20.39
C ASP A 433 -3.78 10.66 -19.39
N LEU A 434 -3.30 10.56 -18.15
CA LEU A 434 -3.46 11.58 -17.10
C LEU A 434 -2.83 12.92 -17.48
#